data_AF-A0A7D7R133-F1
#
_entry.id   AF-A0A7D7R133-F1
#
_cell.length_a   1.000
_cell.length_b   1.000
_cell.length_c   1.000
_cell.angle_alpha   90.00
_cell.angle_beta   90.00
_cell.angle_gamma   90.00
#
_symmetry.space_group_name_H-M   'P 1'
#
loop_
_entity.id
_entity.type
_entity.pdbx_description
1 polymer ?
#
loop_
_entity_poly.entity_id
_entity_poly.type
_entity_poly.pdbx_seq_one_letter_code
_entity_poly.pdbx_strand_id
1 'polypeptide(L)' 'MAIDRDKSRAVSEVVRQHPVMSVVAVSPGIAVFAVLLLLDQTFLAILFAVLAVGGGLYLLTRRR' A
#
# COMPACT_ATOMS: atom_id res chain seq x y z
N MET A 1 -9.54 13.39 -12.67
CA MET A 1 -10.42 12.20 -12.65
C MET A 1 -11.11 12.14 -11.30
N ALA A 2 -12.39 12.49 -11.22
CA ALA A 2 -13.10 12.55 -9.94
C ALA A 2 -13.12 11.14 -9.33
N ILE A 3 -12.51 11.00 -8.15
CA ILE A 3 -12.70 9.81 -7.33
C ILE A 3 -14.19 9.75 -7.02
N ASP A 4 -14.85 8.68 -7.44
CA ASP A 4 -16.23 8.42 -7.07
C ASP A 4 -16.30 8.35 -5.54
N ARG A 5 -16.88 9.39 -4.94
CA ARG A 5 -16.86 9.60 -3.50
C ARG A 5 -17.60 8.49 -2.77
N ASP A 6 -18.56 7.85 -3.42
CA ASP A 6 -19.36 6.79 -2.81
C ASP A 6 -18.55 5.50 -2.68
N LYS A 7 -17.76 5.15 -3.72
CA LYS A 7 -16.82 4.02 -3.62
C LYS A 7 -15.73 4.24 -2.57
N SER A 8 -15.16 5.44 -2.49
CA SER A 8 -14.15 5.74 -1.47
C SER A 8 -14.73 5.69 -0.04
N ARG A 9 -15.98 6.12 0.15
CA ARG A 9 -16.66 6.01 1.45
C ARG A 9 -16.92 4.56 1.84
N ALA A 10 -17.41 3.73 0.93
CA ALA A 10 -17.64 2.31 1.18
C ALA A 10 -16.36 1.58 1.60
N VAL A 11 -15.25 1.82 0.88
CA VAL A 11 -13.95 1.24 1.25
C VAL A 11 -13.48 1.75 2.62
N SER A 12 -13.61 3.05 2.90
CA SER A 12 -13.25 3.62 4.19
C SER A 12 -14.08 3.06 5.35
N GLU A 13 -15.34 2.71 5.10
CA GLU A 13 -16.24 2.16 6.11
C GLU A 13 -15.88 0.71 6.44
N VAL A 14 -15.54 -0.10 5.43
CA VAL A 14 -15.01 -1.46 5.60
C VAL A 14 -13.67 -1.45 6.35
N VAL A 15 -12.76 -0.53 6.03
CA VAL A 15 -11.48 -0.38 6.74
C VAL A 15 -11.71 -0.02 8.21
N ARG A 16 -12.69 0.83 8.51
CA ARG A 16 -13.05 1.18 9.89
C ARG A 16 -13.69 0.00 10.64
N GLN A 17 -14.48 -0.82 9.97
CA GLN A 17 -15.12 -1.99 10.56
C GLN A 17 -14.15 -3.16 10.75
N HIS A 18 -13.15 -3.30 9.86
CA HIS A 18 -12.17 -4.39 9.87
C HIS A 18 -10.72 -3.88 9.76
N PRO A 19 -10.23 -3.08 10.72
CA PRO A 19 -8.89 -2.48 10.65
C PRO A 19 -7.79 -3.55 10.59
N VAL A 20 -8.01 -4.70 11.23
CA VAL A 20 -7.07 -5.84 11.22
C VAL A 20 -6.86 -6.37 9.80
N MET A 21 -7.90 -6.49 8.97
CA MET A 21 -7.72 -6.96 7.59
C MET A 21 -6.88 -6.00 6.75
N SER A 22 -7.05 -4.68 6.94
CA SER A 22 -6.24 -3.69 6.25
C SER A 22 -4.77 -3.77 6.67
N VAL A 23 -4.50 -3.96 7.96
CA VAL A 23 -3.15 -4.14 8.47
C VAL A 23 -2.54 -5.43 7.89
N VAL A 24 -3.28 -6.54 7.90
CA VAL A 24 -2.81 -7.81 7.33
C VAL A 24 -2.49 -7.68 5.85
N ALA A 25 -3.28 -6.95 5.07
CA ALA A 25 -3.03 -6.75 3.64
C ALA A 25 -1.75 -5.94 3.35
N VAL A 26 -1.43 -4.95 4.18
CA VAL A 26 -0.22 -4.11 4.02
C VAL A 26 1.01 -4.72 4.69
N SER A 27 0.81 -5.58 5.70
CA SER A 27 1.87 -6.17 6.53
C SER A 27 3.00 -6.87 5.77
N PRO A 28 2.79 -7.60 4.66
CA PRO A 28 3.89 -8.29 3.98
C PRO A 28 4.86 -7.30 3.33
N GLY A 29 4.34 -6.20 2.77
CA GLY A 29 5.19 -5.15 2.19
C GLY A 29 6.03 -4.44 3.24
N ILE A 30 5.45 -4.18 4.42
CA ILE A 30 6.17 -3.59 5.57
C ILE A 30 7.25 -4.56 6.07
N ALA A 31 6.94 -5.85 6.18
CA ALA A 31 7.89 -6.86 6.61
C ALA A 31 9.10 -6.94 5.67
N VAL A 32 8.87 -6.99 4.35
CA VAL A 32 9.94 -7.00 3.34
C VAL A 32 10.79 -5.73 3.43
N PHE A 33 10.17 -4.56 3.55
CA PHE A 33 10.89 -3.30 3.69
C PHE A 33 11.76 -3.26 4.96
N ALA A 34 11.23 -3.71 6.10
CA ALA A 34 11.97 -3.79 7.35
C ALA A 34 13.15 -4.76 7.28
N VAL A 35 12.98 -5.92 6.61
CA VAL A 35 14.07 -6.88 6.38
C VAL A 35 15.18 -6.27 5.53
N LEU A 36 14.84 -5.51 4.47
CA LEU A 36 15.84 -4.84 3.65
C LEU A 36 16.65 -3.82 4.43
N LEU A 37 16.02 -3.07 5.34
CA LEU A 37 16.73 -2.14 6.23
C LEU A 37 17.62 -2.86 7.25
N LEU A 38 17.15 -3.97 7.83
CA LEU A 38 17.94 -4.77 8.76
C LEU A 38 19.20 -5.37 8.12
N LEU A 39 19.17 -5.63 6.82
CA LEU A 39 20.30 -6.15 6.03
C LEU A 39 21.20 -5.03 5.46
N ASP A 40 21.02 -3.79 5.91
CA ASP A 40 21.71 -2.58 5.42
C ASP A 40 21.58 -2.38 3.90
N GLN A 41 20.53 -2.94 3.29
CA GLN A 41 20.24 -2.82 1.87
C GLN A 41 19.45 -1.54 1.60
N THR A 42 19.97 -0.38 2.03
CA THR A 42 19.24 0.90 1.98
C THR A 42 18.80 1.25 0.55
N PHE A 43 19.67 1.03 -0.43
CA PHE A 43 19.33 1.27 -1.84
C PHE A 43 18.14 0.42 -2.31
N LEU A 44 18.15 -0.88 -2.00
CA LEU A 44 17.06 -1.79 -2.36
C LEU A 44 15.78 -1.47 -1.58
N ALA A 45 15.88 -1.07 -0.32
CA ALA A 45 14.75 -0.63 0.48
C ALA A 45 14.07 0.61 -0.14
N ILE A 46 14.86 1.60 -0.55
CA ILE A 46 14.35 2.80 -1.23
C ILE A 46 13.71 2.44 -2.56
N LEU A 47 14.38 1.63 -3.39
CA LEU A 47 13.83 1.18 -4.67
C LEU A 47 12.52 0.41 -4.47
N PHE A 48 12.47 -0.49 -3.50
CA PHE A 48 11.27 -1.24 -3.14
C PHE A 48 10.13 -0.30 -2.70
N ALA A 49 10.42 0.69 -1.86
CA ALA A 49 9.41 1.66 -1.41
C ALA A 49 8.86 2.47 -2.59
N VAL A 50 9.72 2.94 -3.48
CA VAL A 50 9.30 3.66 -4.69
C VAL A 50 8.46 2.78 -5.61
N LEU A 51 8.84 1.51 -5.80
CA LEU A 51 8.07 0.57 -6.62
C LEU A 51 6.75 0.16 -5.97
N ALA A 52 6.71 -0.01 -4.64
CA ALA A 52 5.49 -0.35 -3.92
C ALA A 52 4.48 0.81 -3.95
N VAL A 53 4.94 2.03 -3.67
CA VAL A 53 4.10 3.24 -3.72
C VAL A 53 3.72 3.57 -5.16
N GLY A 54 4.70 3.62 -6.06
CA GLY A 54 4.50 3.94 -7.47
C GLY A 54 3.66 2.89 -8.19
N GLY A 55 3.92 1.61 -7.97
CA GLY A 55 3.14 0.49 -8.48
C GLY A 55 1.72 0.49 -7.92
N GLY A 56 1.54 0.75 -6.61
CA GLY A 56 0.23 0.92 -6.00
C GLY A 56 -0.58 2.06 -6.64
N LEU A 57 0.03 3.25 -6.75
CA LEU A 57 -0.58 4.41 -7.42
C LEU A 57 -0.88 4.16 -8.89
N TYR A 58 0.02 3.49 -9.60
CA TYR A 58 -0.16 3.14 -11.00
C TYR A 58 -1.30 2.14 -11.18
N LEU A 59 -1.39 1.09 -10.37
CA LEU A 59 -2.50 0.13 -10.44
C LEU A 59 -3.84 0.78 -10.08
N LEU A 60 -3.84 1.70 -9.12
CA LEU A 60 -5.00 2.51 -8.74
C LEU A 60 -5.46 3.47 -9.86
N THR A 61 -4.53 3.98 -10.66
CA THR A 61 -4.82 4.93 -11.76
C THR A 61 -5.06 4.23 -13.11
N ARG A 62 -4.43 3.08 -13.37
CA ARG A 62 -4.53 2.31 -14.62
C ARG A 62 -5.89 1.65 -14.82
N ARG A 63 -6.59 1.32 -13.74
CA ARG A 63 -7.92 0.68 -13.79
C ARG A 63 -9.09 1.66 -13.85
N ARG A 64 -8.81 2.95 -14.06
CA ARG A 64 -9.83 3.96 -14.36
C ARG A 64 -9.93 4.18 -15.85
#